data_AF-A0A963QH33-F1
#
_entry.id   AF-A0A963QH33-F1
#
_cell.length_a   1.000
_cell.length_b   1.000
_cell.length_c   1.000
_cell.angle_alpha   90.00
_cell.angle_beta   90.00
_cell.angle_gamma   90.00
#
_symmetry.space_group_name_H-M   'P 1'
#
loop_
_entity.id
_entity.type
_entity.pdbx_description
1 polymer ?
#
loop_
_entity_poly.entity_id
_entity_poly.type
_entity_poly.pdbx_seq_one_letter_code
_entity_poly.pdbx_strand_id
1 'polypeptide(L)'
;MNGLLDTLPTLQRLALAYAPSGAREATLALLALDARLADIVRSASEPMLAQIRLAWWRDMLARDCGERPDGEPLLQALICWQGQESALIALVDGWEHLVADQQLGSEDMLAFCQGRGSAFAGLAGLIDCHDAREVARKAAESWTVADLAKRLQDQREKEAVKSLIGGQDWRRIALPRKLRPLAVLHGLALRDLRKGIARQESGLSMLFVAMRIGLSGR
;
A
#
# COMPACT_ATOMS: atom_id res chain seq x y z
N MET A 1 -13.03 -5.43 17.77
CA MET A 1 -11.70 -5.58 17.13
C MET A 1 -11.55 -6.83 16.26
N ASN A 2 -12.00 -8.02 16.68
CA ASN A 2 -11.86 -9.24 15.86
C ASN A 2 -12.48 -9.12 14.46
N GLY A 3 -13.65 -8.49 14.32
CA GLY A 3 -14.27 -8.27 13.01
C GLY A 3 -13.42 -7.44 12.03
N LEU A 4 -12.62 -6.48 12.51
CA LEU A 4 -11.71 -5.71 11.65
C LEU A 4 -10.46 -6.51 11.27
N LEU A 5 -9.95 -7.36 12.18
CA LEU A 5 -8.83 -8.24 11.82
C LEU A 5 -9.19 -9.14 10.64
N ASP A 6 -10.45 -9.58 10.57
CA ASP A 6 -10.94 -10.46 9.52
C ASP A 6 -11.04 -9.81 8.14
N THR A 7 -11.09 -8.48 8.05
CA THR A 7 -11.06 -7.76 6.78
C THR A 7 -9.65 -7.63 6.18
N LEU A 8 -8.59 -7.85 6.98
CA LEU A 8 -7.23 -7.66 6.51
C LEU A 8 -6.78 -8.80 5.57
N PRO A 9 -6.12 -8.46 4.44
CA PRO A 9 -5.37 -9.42 3.64
C PRO A 9 -4.33 -10.19 4.47
N THR A 10 -4.05 -11.44 4.09
CA THR A 10 -3.16 -12.35 4.82
C THR A 10 -1.82 -11.73 5.20
N LEU A 11 -1.15 -11.03 4.27
CA LEU A 11 0.14 -10.41 4.53
C LEU A 11 0.06 -9.26 5.53
N GLN A 12 -0.99 -8.44 5.45
CA GLN A 12 -1.21 -7.33 6.39
C GLN A 12 -1.57 -7.85 7.78
N ARG A 13 -2.37 -8.93 7.87
CA ARG A 13 -2.69 -9.62 9.13
C ARG A 13 -1.44 -10.21 9.79
N LEU A 14 -0.57 -10.86 9.01
CA LEU A 14 0.72 -11.35 9.49
C LEU A 14 1.60 -10.20 9.98
N ALA A 15 1.71 -9.11 9.21
CA ALA A 15 2.50 -7.95 9.60
C ALA A 15 1.99 -7.32 10.92
N LEU A 16 0.68 -7.21 11.08
CA LEU A 16 0.04 -6.69 12.29
C LEU A 16 0.34 -7.55 13.52
N ALA A 17 0.57 -8.86 13.38
CA ALA A 17 0.98 -9.73 14.50
C ALA A 17 2.32 -9.29 15.14
N TYR A 18 3.15 -8.54 14.43
CA TYR A 18 4.41 -7.97 14.94
C TYR A 18 4.27 -6.57 15.56
N ALA A 19 3.07 -5.99 15.55
CA ALA A 19 2.81 -4.69 16.16
C ALA A 19 2.92 -4.78 17.70
N PRO A 20 3.72 -3.92 18.36
CA PRO A 20 3.66 -3.81 19.81
C PRO A 20 2.30 -3.26 20.27
N SER A 21 1.91 -3.53 21.52
CA SER A 21 0.61 -3.15 22.07
C SER A 21 0.26 -1.68 21.81
N GLY A 22 1.17 -0.75 22.12
CA GLY A 22 0.95 0.70 21.95
C GLY A 22 0.86 1.21 20.51
N ALA A 23 1.11 0.38 19.49
CA ALA A 23 0.93 0.76 18.08
C ALA A 23 -0.12 -0.12 17.36
N ARG A 24 -0.58 -1.19 18.01
CA ARG A 24 -1.41 -2.22 17.38
C ARG A 24 -2.77 -1.68 16.94
N GLU A 25 -3.41 -0.88 17.78
CA GLU A 25 -4.73 -0.33 17.49
C GLU A 25 -4.71 0.63 16.30
N ALA A 26 -3.85 1.64 16.34
CA ALA A 26 -3.67 2.58 15.24
C ALA A 26 -3.26 1.89 13.93
N THR A 27 -2.37 0.90 14.00
CA THR A 27 -1.96 0.12 12.82
C THR A 27 -3.12 -0.71 12.26
N LEU A 28 -3.92 -1.35 13.12
CA LEU A 28 -5.09 -2.12 12.70
C LEU A 28 -6.10 -1.21 12.01
N ALA A 29 -6.41 -0.04 12.58
CA ALA A 29 -7.37 0.89 12.00
C ALA A 29 -6.94 1.35 10.59
N LEU A 30 -5.65 1.69 10.40
CA LEU A 30 -5.11 2.06 9.10
C LEU A 30 -5.21 0.93 8.07
N LEU A 31 -4.76 -0.28 8.43
CA LEU A 31 -4.80 -1.42 7.51
C LEU A 31 -6.24 -1.83 7.19
N ALA A 32 -7.15 -1.71 8.15
CA ALA A 32 -8.57 -1.96 7.92
C ALA A 32 -9.20 -0.92 7.00
N LEU A 33 -8.81 0.35 7.10
CA LEU A 33 -9.22 1.40 6.15
C LEU A 33 -8.67 1.11 4.75
N ASP A 34 -7.36 0.87 4.60
CA ASP A 34 -6.75 0.51 3.31
C ASP A 34 -7.45 -0.71 2.68
N ALA A 35 -7.75 -1.75 3.46
CA ALA A 35 -8.48 -2.92 2.99
C ALA A 35 -9.93 -2.61 2.58
N ARG A 36 -10.62 -1.73 3.32
CA ARG A 36 -12.00 -1.31 2.98
C ARG A 36 -12.03 -0.50 1.68
N LEU A 37 -11.09 0.43 1.49
CA LEU A 37 -10.98 1.22 0.26
C LEU A 37 -10.63 0.32 -0.93
N ALA A 38 -9.70 -0.64 -0.74
CA ALA A 38 -9.39 -1.65 -1.75
C ALA A 38 -10.63 -2.46 -2.17
N ASP A 39 -11.48 -2.82 -1.21
CA ASP A 39 -12.70 -3.57 -1.48
C ASP A 39 -13.74 -2.73 -2.24
N ILE A 40 -13.85 -1.44 -1.95
CA ILE A 40 -14.69 -0.50 -2.71
C ILE A 40 -14.27 -0.47 -4.17
N VAL A 41 -12.97 -0.25 -4.43
CA VAL A 41 -12.43 -0.18 -5.80
C VAL A 41 -12.60 -1.51 -6.53
N ARG A 42 -12.38 -2.64 -5.86
CA ARG A 42 -12.49 -3.98 -6.47
C ARG A 42 -13.94 -4.42 -6.73
N SER A 43 -14.88 -4.06 -5.86
CA SER A 43 -16.28 -4.51 -5.95
C SER A 43 -17.15 -3.65 -6.86
N ALA A 44 -16.71 -2.44 -7.20
CA ALA A 44 -17.47 -1.53 -8.03
C ALA A 44 -17.48 -2.01 -9.50
N SER A 45 -18.68 -2.26 -10.03
CA SER A 45 -18.87 -2.55 -11.45
C SER A 45 -18.81 -1.29 -12.32
N GLU A 46 -19.10 -0.12 -11.73
CA GLU A 46 -19.04 1.19 -12.39
C GLU A 46 -18.06 2.08 -11.63
N PRO A 47 -17.03 2.66 -12.29
CA PRO A 47 -16.05 3.53 -11.63
C PRO A 47 -16.69 4.72 -10.91
N MET A 48 -17.78 5.28 -11.45
CA MET A 48 -18.53 6.35 -10.79
C MET A 48 -19.06 5.94 -9.40
N LEU A 49 -19.53 4.70 -9.23
CA LEU A 49 -20.01 4.22 -7.94
C LEU A 49 -18.87 4.06 -6.92
N ALA A 50 -17.68 3.65 -7.36
CA ALA A 50 -16.50 3.65 -6.50
C ALA A 50 -16.16 5.07 -6.06
N GLN A 51 -16.15 6.05 -6.96
CA GLN A 51 -15.85 7.45 -6.63
C GLN A 51 -16.83 8.02 -5.60
N ILE A 52 -18.14 7.78 -5.75
CA ILE A 52 -19.14 8.23 -4.77
C ILE A 52 -18.88 7.63 -3.39
N ARG A 53 -18.53 6.35 -3.31
CA ARG A 53 -18.23 5.67 -2.04
C ARG A 53 -16.94 6.17 -1.40
N LEU A 54 -15.89 6.41 -2.19
CA LEU A 54 -14.62 6.97 -1.71
C LEU A 54 -14.81 8.42 -1.24
N ALA A 55 -15.58 9.22 -1.97
CA ALA A 55 -15.93 10.58 -1.58
C ALA A 55 -16.66 10.62 -0.24
N TRP A 56 -17.60 9.70 -0.01
CA TRP A 56 -18.24 9.55 1.28
C TRP A 56 -17.23 9.27 2.41
N TRP A 57 -16.24 8.40 2.19
CA TRP A 57 -15.19 8.14 3.18
C TRP A 57 -14.37 9.40 3.48
N ARG A 58 -13.97 10.14 2.44
CA ARG A 58 -13.25 11.41 2.59
C ARG A 58 -14.03 12.40 3.44
N ASP A 59 -15.32 12.56 3.14
CA ASP A 59 -16.21 13.49 3.84
C ASP A 59 -16.42 13.06 5.30
N MET A 60 -16.53 11.75 5.59
CA MET A 60 -16.65 11.26 6.97
C MET A 60 -15.35 11.46 7.77
N LEU A 61 -14.18 11.29 7.14
CA LEU A 61 -12.89 11.50 7.79
C LEU A 61 -12.61 12.99 8.05
N ALA A 62 -13.13 13.87 7.19
CA ALA A 62 -13.03 15.32 7.35
C ALA A 62 -13.93 15.89 8.47
N ARG A 63 -14.96 15.15 8.89
CA ARG A 63 -15.81 15.52 10.03
C ARG A 63 -15.10 15.27 11.35
N ASP A 64 -15.45 16.08 12.34
CA ASP A 64 -15.09 15.87 13.74
C ASP A 64 -15.57 14.50 14.21
N CYS A 65 -14.79 13.86 15.09
CA CYS A 65 -15.08 12.49 15.55
C CYS A 65 -16.48 12.35 16.16
N GLY A 66 -17.00 13.39 16.82
CA GLY A 66 -18.34 13.41 17.42
C GLY A 66 -19.50 13.56 16.44
N GLU A 67 -19.23 13.91 15.18
CA GLU A 67 -20.26 14.09 14.13
C GLU A 67 -20.34 12.89 13.17
N ARG A 68 -19.52 11.86 13.41
CA ARG A 68 -19.48 10.65 12.58
C ARG A 68 -20.62 9.70 12.96
N PRO A 69 -21.21 8.96 12.00
CA PRO A 69 -22.27 8.01 12.29
C PRO A 69 -21.83 6.90 13.26
N ASP A 70 -22.65 6.62 14.28
CA ASP A 70 -22.35 5.59 15.30
C ASP A 70 -22.37 4.15 14.75
N GLY A 71 -22.94 3.93 13.57
CA GLY A 71 -23.17 2.61 12.99
C GLY A 71 -22.00 1.99 12.21
N GLU A 72 -20.90 2.71 11.96
CA GLU A 72 -19.77 2.20 11.18
C GLU A 72 -18.58 1.81 12.09
N PRO A 73 -18.32 0.51 12.30
CA PRO A 73 -17.29 0.06 13.25
C PRO A 73 -15.87 0.52 12.90
N LEU A 74 -15.58 0.73 11.62
CA LEU A 74 -14.28 1.21 11.18
C LEU A 74 -14.08 2.70 11.53
N LEU A 75 -15.12 3.54 11.41
CA LEU A 75 -15.04 4.94 11.84
C LEU A 75 -14.78 5.04 13.35
N GLN A 76 -15.39 4.15 14.14
CA GLN A 76 -15.14 4.07 15.58
C GLN A 76 -13.69 3.67 15.89
N ALA A 77 -13.12 2.71 15.15
CA ALA A 77 -11.71 2.33 15.30
C ALA A 77 -10.72 3.45 14.89
N LEU A 78 -11.16 4.38 14.03
CA LEU A 78 -10.36 5.52 13.58
C LEU A 78 -10.41 6.72 14.56
N ILE A 79 -11.13 6.64 15.68
CA ILE A 79 -11.06 7.68 16.73
C ILE A 79 -9.63 7.83 17.27
N CYS A 80 -8.89 6.72 17.38
CA CYS A 80 -7.49 6.77 17.81
C CYS A 80 -6.56 7.54 16.85
N TRP A 81 -7.04 7.93 15.66
CA TRP A 81 -6.33 8.75 14.67
C TRP A 81 -6.61 10.25 14.75
N GLN A 82 -7.27 10.70 15.82
CA GLN A 82 -7.56 12.13 16.01
C GLN A 82 -6.30 12.99 15.89
N GLY A 83 -6.36 14.05 15.08
CA GLY A 83 -5.23 14.93 14.76
C GLY A 83 -4.31 14.42 13.63
N GLN A 84 -4.64 13.28 13.01
CA GLN A 84 -3.96 12.74 11.81
C GLN A 84 -4.95 12.46 10.66
N GLU A 85 -6.10 13.15 10.64
CA GLU A 85 -7.17 12.98 9.65
C GLU A 85 -6.67 13.24 8.23
N SER A 86 -5.81 14.24 8.04
CA SER A 86 -5.23 14.56 6.74
C SER A 86 -4.43 13.40 6.14
N ALA A 87 -3.78 12.58 6.96
CA ALA A 87 -3.05 11.41 6.51
C ALA A 87 -3.99 10.27 6.08
N LEU A 88 -5.17 10.15 6.71
CA LEU A 88 -6.20 9.20 6.30
C LEU A 88 -6.94 9.67 5.04
N ILE A 89 -7.18 10.97 4.90
CA ILE A 89 -7.77 11.57 3.70
C ILE A 89 -6.83 11.37 2.51
N ALA A 90 -5.52 11.61 2.67
CA ALA A 90 -4.54 11.35 1.62
C ALA A 90 -4.51 9.87 1.17
N LEU A 91 -4.82 8.93 2.06
CA LEU A 91 -5.00 7.52 1.68
C LEU A 91 -6.23 7.33 0.79
N VAL A 92 -7.35 7.97 1.12
CA VAL A 92 -8.58 7.93 0.29
C VAL A 92 -8.30 8.54 -1.08
N ASP A 93 -7.71 9.73 -1.13
CA ASP A 93 -7.36 10.40 -2.38
C ASP A 93 -6.44 9.53 -3.25
N GLY A 94 -5.45 8.87 -2.64
CA GLY A 94 -4.60 7.91 -3.35
C GLY A 94 -5.37 6.74 -3.97
N TRP A 95 -6.39 6.22 -3.29
CA TRP A 95 -7.25 5.16 -3.85
C TRP A 95 -8.17 5.68 -4.96
N GLU A 96 -8.59 6.94 -4.91
CA GLU A 96 -9.40 7.57 -5.97
C GLU A 96 -8.66 7.63 -7.30
N HIS A 97 -7.33 7.82 -7.29
CA HIS A 97 -6.50 7.74 -8.49
C HIS A 97 -6.50 6.36 -9.16
N LEU A 98 -6.79 5.29 -8.41
CA LEU A 98 -6.87 3.94 -8.99
C LEU A 98 -8.26 3.63 -9.57
N VAL A 99 -9.23 4.52 -9.38
CA VAL A 99 -10.57 4.40 -9.98
C VAL A 99 -10.55 5.09 -11.33
N ALA A 100 -10.28 4.32 -12.38
CA ALA A 100 -10.19 4.85 -13.74
C ALA A 100 -11.19 4.15 -14.68
N ASP A 101 -11.83 4.94 -15.55
CA ASP A 101 -12.54 4.46 -16.74
C ASP A 101 -11.56 4.07 -17.87
N GLN A 102 -10.27 4.39 -17.69
CA GLN A 102 -9.19 4.21 -18.65
C GLN A 102 -8.00 3.51 -17.99
N GLN A 103 -6.96 3.21 -18.77
CA GLN A 103 -5.75 2.58 -18.27
C GLN A 103 -5.02 3.45 -17.25
N LEU A 104 -4.52 2.85 -16.16
CA LEU A 104 -3.77 3.57 -15.13
C LEU A 104 -2.40 4.03 -15.64
N GLY A 105 -2.11 5.32 -15.44
CA GLY A 105 -0.81 5.90 -15.75
C GLY A 105 0.18 5.81 -14.60
N SER A 106 1.46 6.09 -14.89
CA SER A 106 2.51 6.18 -13.85
C SER A 106 2.23 7.26 -12.81
N GLU A 107 1.55 8.34 -13.19
CA GLU A 107 1.18 9.44 -12.30
C GLU A 107 0.12 9.00 -11.28
N ASP A 108 -0.93 8.30 -11.72
CA ASP A 108 -1.98 7.76 -10.84
C ASP A 108 -1.39 6.75 -9.83
N MET A 109 -0.52 5.87 -10.32
CA MET A 109 0.18 4.90 -9.48
C MET A 109 1.10 5.57 -8.47
N LEU A 110 1.76 6.66 -8.85
CA LEU A 110 2.62 7.44 -7.95
C LEU A 110 1.78 8.17 -6.88
N ALA A 111 0.67 8.79 -7.26
CA ALA A 111 -0.26 9.43 -6.33
C ALA A 111 -0.81 8.42 -5.31
N PHE A 112 -1.18 7.22 -5.75
CA PHE A 112 -1.56 6.13 -4.85
C PHE A 112 -0.44 5.74 -3.86
N CYS A 113 0.79 5.62 -4.36
CA CYS A 113 1.95 5.34 -3.49
C CYS A 113 2.14 6.44 -2.45
N GLN A 114 2.04 7.71 -2.84
CA GLN A 114 2.17 8.87 -1.95
C GLN A 114 1.05 8.95 -0.91
N GLY A 115 -0.18 8.59 -1.29
CA GLY A 115 -1.32 8.51 -0.37
C GLY A 115 -1.09 7.49 0.74
N ARG A 116 -0.73 6.26 0.38
CA ARG A 116 -0.31 5.23 1.35
C ARG A 116 0.92 5.64 2.15
N GLY A 117 1.90 6.27 1.50
CA GLY A 117 3.09 6.83 2.15
C GLY A 117 2.73 7.82 3.26
N SER A 118 1.87 8.78 2.94
CA SER A 118 1.37 9.81 3.86
C SER A 118 0.64 9.20 5.05
N ALA A 119 -0.17 8.17 4.81
CA ALA A 119 -0.87 7.45 5.87
C ALA A 119 0.10 6.80 6.87
N PHE A 120 1.17 6.14 6.40
CA PHE A 120 2.19 5.56 7.29
C PHE A 120 3.08 6.61 7.98
N ALA A 121 3.29 7.77 7.35
CA ALA A 121 3.91 8.91 8.03
C ALA A 121 3.01 9.44 9.16
N GLY A 122 1.69 9.55 8.92
CA GLY A 122 0.70 9.89 9.93
C GLY A 122 0.70 8.90 11.10
N LEU A 123 0.72 7.60 10.80
CA LEU A 123 0.86 6.54 11.81
C LEU A 123 2.13 6.72 12.66
N ALA A 124 3.27 7.01 12.03
CA ALA A 124 4.52 7.27 12.75
C ALA A 124 4.39 8.47 13.69
N GLY A 125 3.72 9.54 13.25
CA GLY A 125 3.39 10.68 14.10
C GLY A 125 2.49 10.33 15.29
N LEU A 126 1.48 9.49 15.05
CA LEU A 126 0.48 9.11 16.05
C LEU A 126 1.05 8.23 17.18
N ILE A 127 2.08 7.43 16.87
CA ILE A 127 2.70 6.51 17.83
C ILE A 127 4.04 7.05 18.38
N ASP A 128 4.20 8.37 18.43
CA ASP A 128 5.39 9.08 18.95
C ASP A 128 6.72 8.72 18.26
N CYS A 129 6.67 8.42 16.96
CA CYS A 129 7.84 8.16 16.12
C CYS A 129 8.05 9.30 15.10
N HIS A 130 7.99 10.56 15.54
CA HIS A 130 8.04 11.74 14.67
C HIS A 130 9.27 11.77 13.74
N ASP A 131 10.44 11.44 14.26
CA ASP A 131 11.69 11.39 13.47
C ASP A 131 11.68 10.30 12.39
N ALA A 132 10.78 9.32 12.52
CA ALA A 132 10.65 8.22 11.57
C ALA A 132 9.58 8.47 10.48
N ARG A 133 8.89 9.62 10.47
CA ARG A 133 7.81 9.91 9.50
C ARG A 133 8.26 9.75 8.06
N GLU A 134 9.40 10.34 7.71
CA GLU A 134 9.91 10.35 6.34
C GLU A 134 10.40 8.96 5.89
N VAL A 135 11.05 8.20 6.78
CA VAL A 135 11.49 6.83 6.47
C VAL A 135 10.31 5.85 6.43
N ALA A 136 9.27 6.07 7.23
CA ALA A 136 8.02 5.32 7.16
C ALA A 136 7.30 5.56 5.83
N ARG A 137 7.20 6.83 5.41
CA ARG A 137 6.64 7.21 4.10
C ARG A 137 7.31 6.45 2.96
N LYS A 138 8.64 6.52 2.88
CA LYS A 138 9.44 5.82 1.85
C LYS A 138 9.25 4.30 1.89
N ALA A 139 9.26 3.70 3.07
CA ALA A 139 9.07 2.25 3.20
C ALA A 139 7.69 1.80 2.72
N ALA A 140 6.64 2.59 3.01
CA ALA A 140 5.28 2.36 2.56
C ALA A 140 5.11 2.56 1.05
N GLU A 141 5.72 3.60 0.48
CA GLU A 141 5.75 3.81 -0.98
C GLU A 141 6.41 2.62 -1.70
N SER A 142 7.59 2.18 -1.24
CA SER A 142 8.27 1.01 -1.83
C SER A 142 7.45 -0.27 -1.69
N TRP A 143 6.80 -0.49 -0.54
CA TRP A 143 5.88 -1.62 -0.39
C TRP A 143 4.71 -1.52 -1.38
N THR A 144 4.15 -0.32 -1.55
CA THR A 144 2.99 -0.08 -2.42
C THR A 144 3.30 -0.34 -3.89
N VAL A 145 4.44 0.14 -4.38
CA VAL A 145 4.88 -0.16 -5.76
C VAL A 145 5.02 -1.66 -6.00
N ALA A 146 5.60 -2.39 -5.03
CA ALA A 146 5.72 -3.85 -5.13
C ALA A 146 4.38 -4.58 -5.04
N ASP A 147 3.42 -4.06 -4.27
CA ASP A 147 2.05 -4.57 -4.18
C ASP A 147 1.28 -4.35 -5.49
N LEU A 148 1.38 -3.15 -6.09
CA LEU A 148 0.83 -2.84 -7.42
C LEU A 148 1.35 -3.81 -8.48
N ALA A 149 2.67 -4.02 -8.53
CA ALA A 149 3.31 -4.91 -9.51
C ALA A 149 2.77 -6.35 -9.49
N LYS A 150 2.23 -6.79 -8.34
CA LYS A 150 1.64 -8.13 -8.17
C LYS A 150 0.18 -8.22 -8.59
N ARG A 151 -0.54 -7.09 -8.61
CA ARG A 151 -1.99 -7.04 -8.82
C ARG A 151 -2.38 -6.63 -10.24
N LEU A 152 -1.56 -5.82 -10.89
CA LEU A 152 -1.82 -5.37 -12.26
C LEU A 152 -1.75 -6.55 -13.24
N GLN A 153 -2.70 -6.60 -14.16
CA GLN A 153 -2.80 -7.64 -15.17
C GLN A 153 -2.47 -7.11 -16.57
N ASP A 154 -2.84 -5.86 -16.85
CA ASP A 154 -2.55 -5.20 -18.13
C ASP A 154 -1.05 -5.01 -18.35
N GLN A 155 -0.62 -5.18 -19.60
CA GLN A 155 0.80 -5.12 -19.96
C GLN A 155 1.38 -3.70 -19.89
N ARG A 156 0.60 -2.68 -20.29
CA ARG A 156 1.04 -1.28 -20.25
C ARG A 156 1.15 -0.79 -18.81
N GLU A 157 0.20 -1.15 -17.96
CA GLU A 157 0.27 -0.85 -16.52
C GLU A 157 1.46 -1.54 -15.84
N LYS A 158 1.74 -2.79 -16.22
CA LYS A 158 2.94 -3.50 -15.75
C LYS A 158 4.23 -2.78 -16.15
N GLU A 159 4.30 -2.22 -17.35
CA GLU A 159 5.45 -1.44 -17.83
C GLU A 159 5.59 -0.11 -17.08
N ALA A 160 4.47 0.58 -16.82
CA ALA A 160 4.44 1.77 -15.98
C ALA A 160 4.99 1.48 -14.57
N VAL A 161 4.51 0.43 -13.90
CA VAL A 161 5.02 0.05 -12.57
C VAL A 161 6.46 -0.43 -12.60
N LYS A 162 6.91 -1.15 -13.64
CA LYS A 162 8.33 -1.51 -13.79
C LYS A 162 9.23 -0.27 -13.87
N SER A 163 8.76 0.78 -14.54
CA SER A 163 9.49 2.04 -14.63
C SER A 163 9.58 2.72 -13.26
N LEU A 164 8.49 2.70 -12.47
CA LEU A 164 8.50 3.15 -11.07
C LEU A 164 9.46 2.33 -10.21
N ILE A 165 9.51 1.01 -10.36
CA ILE A 165 10.46 0.13 -9.66
C ILE A 165 11.90 0.51 -10.03
N GLY A 166 12.19 0.71 -11.31
CA GLY A 166 13.53 1.06 -11.79
C GLY A 166 14.03 2.44 -11.30
N GLY A 167 13.11 3.37 -11.04
CA GLY A 167 13.43 4.71 -10.51
C GLY A 167 13.59 4.79 -8.99
N GLN A 168 13.30 3.72 -8.24
CA GLN A 168 13.36 3.71 -6.76
C GLN A 168 14.63 3.09 -6.20
N ASP A 169 15.08 3.60 -5.04
CA ASP A 169 16.18 3.03 -4.27
C ASP A 169 15.69 1.88 -3.37
N TRP A 170 16.04 0.64 -3.71
CA TRP A 170 15.61 -0.58 -3.01
C TRP A 170 16.55 -1.00 -1.88
N ARG A 171 16.99 -0.03 -1.07
CA ARG A 171 17.76 -0.30 0.14
C ARG A 171 16.86 -0.75 1.29
N ARG A 172 17.45 -1.49 2.24
CA ARG A 172 16.75 -1.82 3.48
C ARG A 172 16.57 -0.53 4.27
N ILE A 173 15.32 -0.25 4.66
CA ILE A 173 14.99 0.87 5.53
C ILE A 173 14.90 0.39 6.98
N ALA A 174 15.67 1.02 7.87
CA ALA A 174 15.58 0.77 9.30
C ALA A 174 14.38 1.54 9.88
N LEU A 175 13.40 0.81 10.43
CA LEU A 175 12.22 1.38 11.07
C LEU A 175 12.21 1.09 12.58
N PRO A 176 11.71 2.02 13.41
CA PRO A 176 11.50 1.79 14.83
C PRO A 176 10.64 0.56 15.13
N ARG A 177 10.78 0.01 16.35
CA ARG A 177 10.02 -1.17 16.80
C ARG A 177 8.50 -0.97 16.71
N LYS A 178 8.00 0.24 16.96
CA LYS A 178 6.58 0.58 16.85
C LYS A 178 6.03 0.44 15.42
N LEU A 179 6.90 0.53 14.39
CA LEU A 179 6.56 0.39 12.96
C LEU A 179 6.95 -0.98 12.37
N ARG A 180 7.16 -2.01 13.20
CA ARG A 180 7.46 -3.37 12.74
C ARG A 180 6.50 -3.93 11.68
N PRO A 181 5.18 -3.70 11.74
CA PRO A 181 4.27 -4.14 10.68
C PRO A 181 4.70 -3.63 9.30
N LEU A 182 5.02 -2.34 9.19
CA LEU A 182 5.51 -1.75 7.95
C LEU A 182 6.88 -2.33 7.55
N ALA A 183 7.78 -2.56 8.51
CA ALA A 183 9.07 -3.19 8.23
C ALA A 183 8.93 -4.60 7.64
N VAL A 184 7.95 -5.39 8.12
CA VAL A 184 7.64 -6.72 7.59
C VAL A 184 7.12 -6.62 6.15
N LEU A 185 6.16 -5.72 5.88
CA LEU A 185 5.60 -5.50 4.54
C LEU A 185 6.66 -5.05 3.54
N HIS A 186 7.45 -4.04 3.91
CA HIS A 186 8.57 -3.53 3.10
C HIS A 186 9.65 -4.61 2.87
N GLY A 187 10.03 -5.35 3.91
CA GLY A 187 11.04 -6.41 3.81
C GLY A 187 10.61 -7.55 2.89
N LEU A 188 9.34 -7.95 2.93
CA LEU A 188 8.78 -8.95 2.01
C LEU A 188 8.72 -8.44 0.57
N ALA A 189 8.29 -7.20 0.37
CA ALA A 189 8.32 -6.54 -0.95
C ALA A 189 9.72 -6.55 -1.56
N LEU A 190 10.73 -6.13 -0.79
CA LEU A 190 12.12 -6.10 -1.22
C LEU A 190 12.65 -7.50 -1.56
N ARG A 191 12.30 -8.51 -0.74
CA ARG A 191 12.69 -9.90 -0.99
C ARG A 191 12.10 -10.42 -2.30
N ASP A 192 10.83 -10.16 -2.54
CA ASP A 192 10.12 -10.69 -3.70
C ASP A 192 10.61 -10.02 -4.99
N LEU A 193 10.89 -8.71 -4.96
CA LEU A 193 11.49 -8.00 -6.10
C LEU A 193 12.90 -8.51 -6.44
N ARG A 194 13.76 -8.70 -5.43
CA ARG A 194 15.11 -9.27 -5.65
C ARG A 194 15.04 -10.68 -6.25
N LYS A 195 14.09 -11.50 -5.80
CA LYS A 195 13.84 -12.82 -6.40
C LYS A 195 13.33 -12.71 -7.84
N GLY A 196 12.48 -11.72 -8.13
CA GLY A 196 11.99 -11.44 -9.48
C GLY A 196 13.12 -11.08 -10.44
N ILE A 197 13.98 -10.13 -10.04
CA ILE A 197 15.15 -9.70 -10.80
C ILE A 197 16.10 -10.87 -11.05
N ALA A 198 16.47 -11.63 -10.02
CA ALA A 198 17.37 -12.78 -10.15
C ALA A 198 16.81 -13.88 -11.10
N ARG A 199 15.49 -14.13 -11.06
CA ARG A 199 14.84 -15.07 -12.01
C ARG A 199 14.87 -14.54 -13.44
N GLN A 200 14.64 -13.24 -13.63
CA GLN A 200 14.67 -12.63 -14.95
C GLN A 200 16.09 -12.66 -15.55
N GLU A 201 17.12 -12.33 -14.78
CA GLU A 201 18.53 -12.43 -15.20
C GLU A 201 18.92 -13.87 -15.55
N SER A 202 18.50 -14.84 -14.73
CA SER A 202 18.72 -16.27 -15.02
C SER A 202 17.96 -16.75 -16.27
N GLY A 203 16.77 -16.21 -16.55
CA GLY A 203 16.03 -16.52 -17.77
C GLY A 203 16.71 -15.94 -19.02
N LEU A 204 17.19 -14.69 -18.93
CA LEU A 204 17.95 -14.05 -20.00
C LEU A 204 19.27 -14.78 -20.27
N SER A 205 20.01 -15.18 -19.24
CA SER A 205 21.24 -15.96 -19.43
C SER A 205 20.96 -17.33 -20.07
N MET A 206 19.87 -18.01 -19.71
CA MET A 206 19.42 -19.23 -20.39
C MET A 206 19.04 -18.98 -21.86
N LEU A 207 18.39 -17.85 -22.18
CA LEU A 207 18.09 -17.46 -23.56
C LEU A 207 19.36 -17.15 -24.36
N PHE A 208 20.33 -16.44 -23.78
CA PHE A 208 21.63 -16.19 -24.42
C PHE A 208 22.41 -17.49 -24.62
N VAL A 209 22.39 -18.41 -23.65
CA VAL A 209 22.99 -19.74 -23.78
C VAL A 209 22.26 -20.54 -24.85
N ALA A 210 20.93 -20.55 -24.89
CA ALA A 210 20.14 -21.23 -25.92
C ALA A 210 20.37 -20.64 -27.31
N MET A 211 20.45 -19.31 -27.45
CA MET A 211 20.82 -18.64 -28.70
C MET A 211 22.24 -19.01 -29.13
N ARG A 212 23.20 -19.06 -28.19
CA ARG A 212 24.58 -19.46 -28.49
C ARG A 212 24.65 -20.91 -28.94
N ILE A 213 23.92 -21.83 -28.29
CA ILE A 213 23.83 -23.24 -28.69
C ILE A 213 23.18 -23.35 -30.08
N GLY A 214 22.08 -22.63 -30.31
CA GLY A 214 21.38 -22.61 -31.60
C GLY A 214 22.20 -22.03 -32.76
N LEU A 215 23.05 -21.04 -32.49
CA LEU A 215 23.96 -20.44 -33.49
C LEU A 215 25.26 -21.24 -33.67
N SER A 216 25.66 -22.07 -32.70
CA SER A 216 26.91 -22.87 -32.75
C SER A 216 26.72 -24.29 -33.29
N GLY A 217 25.48 -24.78 -33.40
CA GLY A 217 25.18 -26.11 -33.95
C GLY A 217 25.80 -27.28 -33.18
N ARG A 218 26.19 -27.08 -31.91
CA ARG A 218 26.66 -28.09 -30.96
C ARG A 218 26.19 -27.75 -29.55
#